data_AF-A0A450SQJ5-F1
#
_entry.id   AF-A0A450SQJ5-F1
#
_cell.length_a   1.000
_cell.length_b   1.000
_cell.length_c   1.000
_cell.angle_alpha   90.00
_cell.angle_beta   90.00
_cell.angle_gamma   90.00
#
_symmetry.space_group_name_H-M   'P 1'
#
loop_
_entity.id
_entity.type
_entity.pdbx_description
1 polymer ?
#
loop_
_entity_poly.entity_id
_entity_poly.type
_entity_poly.pdbx_seq_one_letter_code
_entity_poly.pdbx_strand_id
1 'polypeptide(L)'
;MLYLLDADVLITASNTYYAIDQVPEFWGWLQHQGMEGRIKIPLEMIEEVQEGRKEDLLFEWIRDDSNRDALLLQEGFDNALFQRVVDNGYASDLTDDELGQLGRSDSGGVRHGR
;
A
#
# COMPACT_ATOMS: atom_id res chain seq x y z
N MET A 1 16.47 6.68 -5.83
CA MET A 1 15.27 6.20 -6.57
C MET A 1 14.45 5.40 -5.58
N LEU A 2 13.15 5.65 -5.52
CA LEU A 2 12.22 4.94 -4.64
C LEU A 2 11.45 3.90 -5.47
N TYR A 3 11.30 2.70 -4.94
CA TYR A 3 10.50 1.62 -5.51
C TYR A 3 9.28 1.38 -4.63
N LEU A 4 8.09 1.32 -5.24
CA LEU A 4 6.85 0.99 -4.55
C LEU A 4 6.53 -0.48 -4.80
N LEU A 5 6.25 -1.22 -3.73
CA LEU A 5 5.85 -2.61 -3.81
C LEU A 5 4.34 -2.75 -3.70
N ASP A 6 3.81 -3.63 -4.54
CA ASP A 6 2.43 -4.07 -4.56
C ASP A 6 2.25 -5.27 -3.60
N ALA A 7 1.05 -5.43 -3.05
CA ALA A 7 0.64 -6.58 -2.26
C ALA A 7 0.91 -7.89 -3.00
N ASP A 8 0.57 -7.97 -4.30
CA ASP A 8 0.72 -9.17 -5.11
C ASP A 8 2.17 -9.66 -5.22
N VAL A 9 3.13 -8.71 -5.23
CA VAL A 9 4.56 -9.04 -5.27
C VAL A 9 4.98 -9.72 -3.98
N LEU A 10 4.53 -9.22 -2.83
CA LEU A 10 4.83 -9.79 -1.52
C LEU A 10 4.15 -11.15 -1.31
N ILE A 11 2.87 -11.25 -1.70
CA ILE A 11 2.11 -12.50 -1.65
C ILE A 11 2.75 -13.56 -2.55
N THR A 12 3.16 -13.19 -3.77
CA THR A 12 3.82 -14.13 -4.67
C THR A 12 5.17 -14.56 -4.10
N ALA A 13 5.97 -13.61 -3.60
CA ALA A 13 7.26 -13.90 -2.99
C ALA A 13 7.15 -14.89 -1.82
N SER A 14 6.24 -14.65 -0.87
CA SER A 14 6.04 -15.52 0.30
C SER A 14 5.55 -16.93 -0.08
N ASN A 15 4.70 -17.04 -1.10
CA ASN A 15 4.09 -18.31 -1.49
C ASN A 15 4.94 -19.17 -2.43
N THR A 16 5.99 -18.62 -3.05
CA THR A 16 6.71 -19.32 -4.13
C THR A 16 8.22 -19.42 -3.89
N TYR A 17 8.93 -18.30 -3.94
CA TYR A 17 10.39 -18.28 -4.00
C TYR A 17 11.06 -17.93 -2.67
N TYR A 18 10.36 -17.20 -1.81
CA TYR A 18 10.91 -16.57 -0.61
C TYR A 18 9.95 -16.75 0.58
N ALA A 19 9.62 -17.99 0.92
CA ALA A 19 8.86 -18.27 2.13
C ALA A 19 9.55 -17.66 3.37
N ILE A 20 8.76 -17.03 4.24
CA ILE A 20 9.28 -16.18 5.35
C ILE A 20 10.13 -16.97 6.34
N ASP A 21 9.73 -18.20 6.63
CA ASP A 21 10.41 -19.12 7.53
C ASP A 21 11.63 -19.82 6.88
N GLN A 22 11.71 -19.82 5.54
CA GLN A 22 12.81 -20.48 4.81
C GLN A 22 13.89 -19.51 4.33
N VAL A 23 13.53 -18.27 4.01
CA VAL A 23 14.45 -17.26 3.47
C VAL A 23 14.34 -15.93 4.25
N PRO A 24 14.58 -15.93 5.56
CA PRO A 24 14.42 -14.73 6.39
C PRO A 24 15.33 -13.57 5.98
N GLU A 25 16.48 -13.86 5.34
CA GLU A 25 17.43 -12.85 4.87
C GLU A 25 16.84 -11.95 3.77
N PHE A 26 15.97 -12.49 2.92
CA PHE A 26 15.28 -11.70 1.90
C PHE A 26 14.35 -10.66 2.56
N TRP A 27 13.59 -11.09 3.57
CA TRP A 27 12.66 -10.24 4.29
C TRP A 27 13.38 -9.21 5.17
N GLY A 28 14.48 -9.60 5.82
CA GLY A 28 15.36 -8.67 6.53
C GLY A 28 16.00 -7.64 5.58
N TRP A 29 16.37 -8.06 4.36
CA TRP A 29 16.87 -7.14 3.35
C TRP A 29 15.79 -6.14 2.90
N LEU A 30 14.54 -6.59 2.69
CA LEU A 30 13.41 -5.71 2.37
C LEU A 30 13.21 -4.65 3.46
N GLN A 31 13.17 -5.08 4.73
CA GLN A 31 13.07 -4.16 5.87
C GLN A 31 14.21 -3.13 5.86
N HIS A 32 15.46 -3.57 5.65
CA HIS A 32 16.61 -2.67 5.56
C HIS A 32 16.48 -1.65 4.42
N GLN A 33 16.07 -2.08 3.22
CA GLN A 33 15.82 -1.15 2.10
C GLN A 33 14.67 -0.17 2.40
N GLY A 34 13.68 -0.61 3.20
CA GLY A 34 12.60 0.23 3.71
C GLY A 34 13.11 1.36 4.62
N MET A 35 13.96 1.00 5.59
CA MET A 35 14.60 1.97 6.48
C MET A 35 15.48 2.97 5.71
N GLU A 36 16.15 2.51 4.66
CA GLU A 36 16.96 3.37 3.77
C GLU A 36 16.11 4.24 2.82
N GLY A 37 14.78 4.13 2.86
CA GLY A 37 13.88 4.92 2.01
C GLY A 37 13.93 4.55 0.53
N ARG A 38 14.44 3.36 0.20
CA ARG A 38 14.58 2.88 -1.19
C ARG A 38 13.38 2.06 -1.65
N ILE A 39 12.71 1.40 -0.70
CA ILE A 39 11.52 0.58 -0.94
C ILE A 39 10.43 1.05 0.01
N LYS A 40 9.20 1.22 -0.48
CA LYS A 40 8.02 1.49 0.36
C LYS A 40 6.78 0.77 -0.18
N ILE A 41 5.77 0.63 0.66
CA ILE A 41 4.49 0.01 0.35
C ILE A 41 3.40 1.06 0.67
N PRO A 42 2.52 1.41 -0.28
CA PRO A 42 1.34 2.23 0.00
C PRO A 42 0.45 1.61 1.11
N LEU A 43 -0.25 2.45 1.86
CA LEU A 43 -1.07 1.97 2.99
C LEU A 43 -2.13 0.98 2.52
N GLU A 44 -2.76 1.27 1.39
CA GLU A 44 -3.82 0.46 0.76
C GLU A 44 -3.33 -0.96 0.49
N MET A 45 -2.10 -1.10 0.02
CA MET A 45 -1.50 -2.40 -0.28
C MET A 45 -1.19 -3.18 1.01
N ILE A 46 -0.79 -2.49 2.09
CA ILE A 46 -0.62 -3.13 3.41
C ILE A 46 -1.96 -3.64 3.94
N GLU A 47 -3.04 -2.87 3.75
CA GLU A 47 -4.39 -3.26 4.16
C GLU A 47 -4.91 -4.45 3.34
N GLU A 48 -4.65 -4.49 2.03
CA GLU A 48 -5.02 -5.63 1.17
C GLU A 48 -4.36 -6.94 1.61
N VAL A 49 -3.06 -6.91 1.95
CA VAL A 49 -2.36 -8.07 2.52
C VAL A 49 -3.01 -8.50 3.85
N GLN A 50 -3.57 -7.56 4.60
CA GLN A 50 -4.23 -7.82 5.88
C GLN A 50 -5.65 -8.38 5.77
N GLU A 51 -6.38 -8.04 4.71
CA GLU A 51 -7.71 -8.59 4.42
C GLU A 51 -7.65 -10.04 3.89
N GLY A 52 -6.48 -10.46 3.42
CA GLY A 52 -6.20 -11.83 2.98
C GLY A 52 -6.17 -12.87 4.11
N ARG A 53 -5.32 -13.91 3.95
CA ARG A 53 -5.26 -15.05 4.87
C ARG A 53 -4.67 -14.62 6.21
N LYS A 54 -5.53 -14.43 7.22
CA LYS A 54 -5.18 -13.98 8.58
C LYS A 54 -4.26 -14.92 9.38
N GLU A 55 -4.02 -16.13 8.89
CA GLU A 55 -3.12 -17.15 9.49
C GLU A 55 -1.83 -17.34 8.67
N ASP A 56 -1.45 -16.37 7.84
CA ASP A 56 -0.25 -16.42 7.00
C ASP A 56 0.96 -15.76 7.70
N LEU A 57 2.15 -16.34 7.54
CA LEU A 57 3.41 -15.76 8.03
C LEU A 57 3.64 -14.35 7.47
N LEU A 58 3.16 -14.07 6.24
CA LEU A 58 3.25 -12.74 5.65
C LEU A 58 2.41 -11.70 6.41
N PHE A 59 1.23 -12.12 6.87
CA PHE A 59 0.36 -11.28 7.68
C PHE A 59 1.00 -10.93 9.02
N GLU A 60 1.61 -11.91 9.68
CA GLU A 60 2.33 -11.67 10.94
C GLU A 60 3.55 -10.76 10.71
N TRP A 61 4.30 -11.00 9.65
CA TRP A 61 5.50 -10.22 9.33
C TRP A 61 5.19 -8.75 9.02
N ILE A 62 4.16 -8.46 8.22
CA ILE A 62 3.82 -7.08 7.86
C ILE A 62 3.19 -6.30 9.02
N ARG A 63 2.61 -7.00 10.00
CA ARG A 63 2.02 -6.39 11.21
C ARG A 63 3.02 -6.09 12.30
N ASP A 64 4.21 -6.69 12.25
CA ASP A 64 5.29 -6.30 13.13
C ASP A 64 5.62 -4.82 12.93
N ASP A 65 5.60 -4.05 14.01
CA ASP A 65 5.76 -2.60 13.98
C ASP A 65 7.07 -2.20 13.30
N SER A 66 8.13 -2.98 13.49
CA SER A 66 9.44 -2.66 12.89
C SER A 66 9.45 -2.83 11.37
N ASN A 67 8.70 -3.79 10.83
CA ASN A 67 8.56 -3.97 9.39
C ASN A 67 7.60 -2.95 8.80
N ARG A 68 6.47 -2.73 9.48
CA ARG A 68 5.45 -1.78 9.05
C ARG A 68 6.01 -0.37 8.97
N ASP A 69 6.70 0.09 10.02
CA ASP A 69 7.27 1.44 10.06
C ASP A 69 8.40 1.62 9.02
N ALA A 70 9.18 0.56 8.80
CA ALA A 70 10.24 0.58 7.79
C ALA A 70 9.67 0.64 6.37
N LEU A 71 8.54 0.01 6.09
CA LEU A 71 8.04 -0.16 4.71
C LEU A 71 6.87 0.75 4.36
N LEU A 72 6.09 1.25 5.31
CA LEU A 72 4.95 2.10 5.03
C LEU A 72 5.41 3.39 4.32
N LEU A 73 4.81 3.66 3.16
CA LEU A 73 4.96 4.92 2.46
C LEU A 73 4.29 6.02 3.29
N GLN A 74 5.08 6.95 3.79
CA GLN A 74 4.54 8.15 4.42
C GLN A 74 4.15 9.13 3.33
N GLU A 75 2.90 9.03 2.86
CA GLU A 75 2.36 9.97 1.89
C GLU A 75 2.14 11.34 2.56
N GLY A 76 2.85 12.35 2.07
CA GLY A 76 2.51 13.73 2.36
C GLY A 76 1.26 14.10 1.57
N PHE A 77 0.10 14.13 2.22
CA PHE A 77 -1.14 14.56 1.60
C PHE A 77 -1.07 16.06 1.29
N ASP A 78 -0.79 16.42 0.04
CA ASP A 78 -0.84 17.81 -0.41
C ASP A 78 -2.30 18.22 -0.60
N ASN A 79 -2.87 18.80 0.45
CA ASN A 79 -4.22 19.35 0.46
C ASN A 79 -4.46 20.33 -0.71
N ALA A 80 -3.44 21.07 -1.17
CA ALA A 80 -3.60 22.01 -2.27
C ALA A 80 -3.70 21.29 -3.62
N LEU A 81 -2.96 20.19 -3.80
CA LEU A 81 -3.10 19.34 -4.98
C LEU A 81 -4.45 18.61 -4.98
N PHE A 82 -4.87 18.07 -3.83
CA PHE A 82 -6.18 17.44 -3.67
C PHE A 82 -7.30 18.43 -4.01
N GLN A 83 -7.29 19.64 -3.43
CA GLN A 83 -8.30 20.65 -3.72
C GLN A 83 -8.29 21.07 -5.19
N ARG A 84 -7.11 21.20 -5.80
CA ARG A 84 -7.02 21.50 -7.24
C ARG A 84 -7.65 20.40 -8.10
N VAL A 85 -7.44 19.13 -7.78
CA VAL A 85 -8.02 18.00 -8.53
C VAL A 85 -9.53 17.91 -8.31
N VAL A 86 -10.01 18.16 -7.10
CA VAL A 86 -11.45 18.22 -6.79
C VAL A 86 -12.12 19.37 -7.54
N ASP A 87 -11.60 20.59 -7.40
CA ASP A 87 -12.17 21.81 -7.99
C ASP A 87 -12.14 21.80 -9.53
N ASN A 88 -11.09 21.24 -10.14
CA ASN A 88 -10.90 21.28 -11.60
C ASN A 88 -11.25 19.98 -12.33
N GLY A 89 -11.37 18.85 -11.63
CA GLY A 89 -11.55 17.52 -12.22
C GLY A 89 -12.88 16.86 -11.93
N TYR A 90 -13.54 17.20 -10.81
CA TYR A 90 -14.80 16.56 -10.40
C TYR A 90 -15.93 17.58 -10.30
N ALA A 91 -16.01 18.33 -9.20
CA ALA A 91 -16.93 19.44 -8.99
C ALA A 91 -16.55 20.16 -7.68
N SER A 92 -16.80 21.47 -7.60
CA SER A 92 -16.48 22.29 -6.42
C SER A 92 -17.49 22.13 -5.26
N ASP A 93 -18.55 21.34 -5.43
CA ASP A 93 -19.68 21.22 -4.49
C ASP A 93 -19.97 19.77 -4.07
N LEU A 94 -18.93 18.94 -3.97
CA LEU A 94 -19.08 17.56 -3.49
C LEU A 94 -19.54 17.53 -2.02
N THR A 95 -20.52 16.68 -1.75
CA THR A 95 -20.95 16.36 -0.39
C THR A 95 -19.95 15.44 0.32
N ASP A 96 -19.95 15.42 1.65
CA ASP A 96 -19.04 14.57 2.45
C ASP A 96 -19.10 13.09 2.06
N ASP A 97 -20.29 12.60 1.66
CA ASP A 97 -20.49 11.22 1.18
C ASP A 97 -19.85 10.96 -0.19
N GLU A 98 -19.75 11.98 -1.06
CA GLU A 98 -19.12 11.90 -2.38
C GLU A 98 -17.60 12.04 -2.27
N LEU A 99 -17.10 12.90 -1.37
CA LEU A 99 -15.68 12.97 -1.03
C LEU A 99 -15.16 11.65 -0.46
N GLY A 100 -15.95 11.01 0.41
CA GLY A 100 -15.63 9.68 0.95
C GLY A 100 -15.60 8.57 -0.11
N GLN A 101 -16.40 8.70 -1.17
CA GLN A 101 -16.37 7.76 -2.31
C GLN A 101 -15.16 8.00 -3.23
N LEU A 102 -14.74 9.25 -3.45
CA LEU A 102 -13.54 9.55 -4.24
C LEU A 102 -12.28 8.98 -3.59
N GLY A 103 -12.09 9.18 -2.28
CA GLY A 103 -10.94 8.62 -1.55
C GLY A 103 -10.91 7.08 -1.54
N ARG A 104 -12.04 6.41 -1.79
CA ARG A 104 -12.16 4.95 -1.85
C ARG A 104 -12.13 4.39 -3.28
N SER A 105 -12.34 5.24 -4.29
CA SER A 105 -12.39 4.85 -5.71
C SER A 105 -11.02 4.89 -6.39
N ASP A 106 -10.06 5.67 -5.88
CA ASP A 106 -8.67 5.59 -6.33
C ASP A 106 -7.98 4.27 -5.92
N SER A 107 -8.61 3.48 -5.03
CA SER A 107 -8.20 2.13 -4.65
C SER A 107 -8.84 1.02 -5.51
N GLY A 108 -9.68 1.35 -6.49
CA GLY A 108 -10.48 0.37 -7.23
C GLY A 108 -10.57 0.68 -8.73
N GLY A 109 -9.75 -0.01 -9.52
CA GLY A 109 -9.59 0.17 -10.96
C GLY A 109 -10.87 0.34 -11.79
N VAL A 110 -10.80 1.33 -12.69
CA VAL A 110 -11.43 1.45 -14.01
C VAL A 110 -12.58 0.45 -14.28
N ARG A 111 -13.81 0.87 -14.02
CA ARG A 111 -14.97 0.30 -14.73
C ARG A 111 -15.10 0.96 -16.10
N HIS A 112 -14.55 0.28 -17.11
CA HIS A 112 -14.85 0.54 -18.52
C HIS A 112 -16.36 0.44 -18.75
N GLY A 113 -16.91 1.49 -19.35
CA GLY A 113 -18.33 1.58 -19.67
C GLY A 113 -18.79 0.56 -20.70
N ARG A 114 -20.07 0.22 -20.60
CA ARG A 114 -20.98 0.15 -21.74
C ARG A 114 -22.38 0.52 -21.30
#